data_AF-A0A538K5A5-F1
#
_entry.id   AF-A0A538K5A5-F1
#
_cell.length_a   1.000
_cell.length_b   1.000
_cell.length_c   1.000
_cell.angle_alpha   90.00
_cell.angle_beta   90.00
_cell.angle_gamma   90.00
#
_symmetry.space_group_name_H-M   'P 1'
#
loop_
_entity.id
_entity.type
_entity.pdbx_description
1 polymer ?
#
loop_
_entity_poly.entity_id
_entity_poly.type
_entity_poly.pdbx_seq_one_letter_code
_entity_poly.pdbx_strand_id
1 'polypeptide(L)' 'MRRSLAVLLGIVGGMLAGAAFLRRQAAQRDHADLYFEDGSMLSLTNGSPGAERLLPLAREILGKARGT' A
#
# COMPACT_ATOMS: atom_id res chain seq x y z
N MET A 1 24.28 15.67 28.54
CA MET A 1 22.81 15.49 28.43
C MET A 1 22.25 15.89 27.08
N ARG A 2 22.53 17.09 26.55
CA ARG A 2 22.02 17.58 25.25
C ARG A 2 22.35 16.67 24.05
N ARG A 3 23.55 16.10 24.04
CA ARG A 3 24.03 15.20 22.97
C ARG A 3 23.29 13.86 22.96
N SER A 4 22.99 13.32 24.14
CA SER A 4 22.22 12.07 24.29
C SER A 4 20.76 12.25 23.87
N LEU A 5 20.17 13.41 24.16
CA LEU A 5 18.82 13.75 23.71
C LEU A 5 18.74 13.86 22.18
N ALA A 6 19.73 14.50 21.55
CA ALA A 6 19.79 14.59 20.09
C ALA A 6 19.92 13.20 19.42
N VAL A 7 20.70 12.29 20.01
CA VAL A 7 20.81 10.90 19.52
C VAL A 7 19.47 10.16 19.66
N LEU A 8 18.81 10.27 20.81
CA LEU A 8 17.49 9.65 21.02
C LEU A 8 16.44 10.18 20.04
N LEU A 9 16.39 11.49 19.83
CA LEU A 9 15.49 12.10 18.86
C LEU A 9 15.79 11.66 17.42
N GLY A 10 17.07 11.51 17.07
CA GLY A 10 17.48 10.95 15.78
C GLY A 10 17.01 9.51 15.58
N ILE A 11 17.13 8.67 16.61
CA ILE A 11 16.66 7.27 16.55
C ILE A 11 15.13 7.22 16.42
N VAL A 12 14.39 7.95 17.25
CA VAL A 12 12.93 7.98 17.21
C VAL A 12 12.44 8.57 15.89
N GLY A 13 13.03 9.67 15.43
CA GLY A 13 12.73 10.27 14.13
C GLY A 13 12.98 9.32 12.97
N GLY A 14 14.12 8.61 12.98
CA GLY A 14 14.46 7.59 11.99
C GLY A 14 13.48 6.42 11.98
N MET A 15 13.07 5.92 13.15
CA MET A 15 12.08 4.84 13.27
C MET A 15 10.71 5.26 12.74
N LEU A 16 10.25 6.47 13.07
CA LEU A 16 8.97 6.99 12.59
C LEU A 16 8.98 7.21 11.06
N ALA A 17 10.06 7.77 10.52
CA ALA A 17 10.23 7.96 9.09
C ALA A 17 10.27 6.62 8.34
N GLY A 18 11.02 5.64 8.87
CA GLY A 18 11.08 4.30 8.31
C GLY A 18 9.73 3.58 8.34
N ALA A 19 9.01 3.66 9.45
CA ALA A 19 7.67 3.07 9.58
C ALA A 19 6.66 3.71 8.62
N ALA A 20 6.69 5.04 8.46
CA ALA A 20 5.85 5.75 7.50
C ALA A 20 6.17 5.36 6.05
N PHE A 21 7.46 5.21 5.71
CA PHE A 21 7.89 4.75 4.39
C PHE A 21 7.41 3.34 4.09
N LEU A 22 7.59 2.40 5.03
CA LEU A 22 7.12 1.01 4.87
C LEU A 22 5.58 0.94 4.77
N ARG A 23 4.86 1.72 5.58
CA ARG A 23 3.38 1.82 5.46
C ARG A 23 2.96 2.35 4.10
N ARG A 24 3.64 3.38 3.58
CA ARG A 24 3.33 3.97 2.29
C ARG A 24 3.62 3.01 1.14
N GLN A 25 4.71 2.25 1.23
CA GLN A 25 5.05 1.22 0.25
C GLN A 25 4.08 0.03 0.31
N ALA A 26 3.67 -0.38 1.50
CA ALA A 26 2.65 -1.42 1.68
C ALA A 26 1.27 -0.97 1.18
N ALA A 27 0.89 0.29 1.41
CA ALA A 27 -0.35 0.87 0.88
C ALA A 27 -0.35 1.03 -0.64
N GLN A 28 0.83 1.05 -1.28
CA GLN A 28 0.94 1.02 -2.75
C GLN A 28 0.86 -0.40 -3.34
N ARG A 29 0.66 -1.45 -2.54
CA ARG A 29 0.54 -2.84 -3.02
C ARG A 29 -0.88 -3.27 -3.40
N ASP A 30 -1.80 -2.33 -3.60
CA ASP A 30 -3.08 -2.66 -4.22
C ASP A 30 -2.82 -3.21 -5.63
N HIS A 31 -3.28 -4.43 -5.90
CA HIS A 31 -3.19 -5.11 -7.17
C HIS A 31 -4.53 -5.79 -7.47
N ALA A 32 -4.79 -6.08 -8.73
CA ALA A 32 -5.99 -6.79 -9.17
C ALA A 32 -5.58 -8.09 -9.86
N ASP A 33 -6.08 -9.22 -9.37
CA ASP A 33 -5.83 -10.52 -9.98
C ASP A 33 -7.05 -10.93 -10.83
N LEU A 34 -6.80 -11.21 -12.11
CA LEU A 34 -7.77 -11.69 -13.07
C LEU A 34 -7.61 -13.20 -13.21
N TYR A 35 -8.68 -13.93 -12.90
CA TYR A 35 -8.76 -15.38 -13.09
C TYR A 35 -9.56 -15.67 -14.36
N PHE A 36 -8.98 -16.43 -15.27
CA PHE A 36 -9.61 -16.83 -16.53
C PHE A 36 -10.13 -18.26 -16.46
N GLU A 37 -11.05 -18.60 -17.37
CA GLU A 37 -11.70 -19.92 -17.41
C GLU A 37 -10.73 -21.06 -17.73
N ASP A 38 -9.61 -20.77 -18.40
CA ASP A 38 -8.53 -21.72 -18.68
C ASP A 38 -7.65 -22.01 -17.45
N GLY A 39 -7.97 -21.41 -16.30
CA GLY A 39 -7.21 -21.54 -15.05
C GLY A 39 -5.97 -20.65 -15.00
N SER A 40 -5.72 -19.84 -16.03
CA SER A 40 -4.65 -18.85 -16.00
C SER A 40 -5.01 -17.67 -15.08
N MET A 41 -3.96 -17.01 -14.60
CA MET A 41 -4.08 -15.87 -13.71
C MET A 41 -3.19 -14.74 -14.23
N LEU A 42 -3.75 -13.53 -14.32
CA LEU A 42 -3.01 -12.31 -14.62
C LEU A 42 -3.07 -11.37 -13.43
N SER A 43 -1.93 -11.11 -12.81
CA SER A 43 -1.80 -10.10 -11.77
C SER A 43 -1.51 -8.73 -12.39
N LEU A 44 -2.39 -7.77 -12.11
CA LEU A 44 -2.25 -6.38 -12.53
C LEU A 44 -1.72 -5.56 -11.35
N THR A 45 -0.43 -5.26 -11.41
CA THR A 45 0.25 -4.47 -10.38
C THR A 45 -0.10 -2.99 -10.50
N ASN A 46 0.05 -2.28 -9.38
CA ASN A 46 -0.19 -0.84 -9.29
C ASN A 46 0.66 -0.06 -10.31
N GLY A 47 0.05 0.88 -11.03
CA GLY A 47 0.67 1.64 -12.12
C GLY A 47 0.64 0.95 -13.50
N SER A 48 0.06 -0.25 -13.60
CA SER A 48 -0.27 -0.83 -14.91
C SER A 48 -1.59 -0.25 -15.45
N PRO A 49 -1.76 -0.10 -16.78
CA PRO A 49 -3.00 0.44 -17.36
C PRO A 49 -4.26 -0.35 -16.99
N GLY A 50 -4.12 -1.66 -16.76
CA GLY A 50 -5.22 -2.51 -16.29
C GLY A 50 -5.60 -2.23 -14.85
N ALA A 51 -4.61 -2.14 -13.95
CA ALA A 51 -4.83 -1.84 -12.54
C ALA A 51 -5.40 -0.44 -12.33
N GLU A 52 -4.94 0.56 -13.09
CA GLU A 52 -5.45 1.94 -13.00
C GLU A 52 -6.96 2.04 -13.30
N ARG A 53 -7.48 1.16 -14.16
CA ARG A 53 -8.91 1.09 -14.47
C ARG A 53 -9.70 0.29 -13.42
N LEU A 54 -9.14 -0.83 -12.95
CA LEU A 54 -9.88 -1.77 -12.09
C LEU A 54 -9.82 -1.42 -10.60
N LEU A 55 -8.69 -0.93 -10.10
CA LEU A 55 -8.49 -0.65 -8.67
C LEU A 55 -9.47 0.41 -8.12
N PRO A 56 -9.82 1.51 -8.83
CA PRO A 56 -10.83 2.45 -8.36
C PRO A 56 -12.21 1.81 -8.17
N LEU A 57 -12.62 0.96 -9.10
CA LEU A 57 -13.91 0.23 -9.03
C LEU A 57 -13.90 -0.78 -7.88
N ALA A 58 -12.80 -1.51 -7.71
CA ALA A 58 -12.64 -2.44 -6.60
C ALA A 58 -12.72 -1.72 -5.25
N ARG A 59 -12.06 -0.56 -5.10
CA ARG A 59 -12.14 0.28 -3.89
C ARG A 59 -13.55 0.76 -3.62
N GLU A 60 -14.29 1.18 -4.66
CA GLU A 60 -15.67 1.61 -4.52
C GLU A 60 -16.57 0.46 -4.02
N ILE A 61 -16.47 -0.72 -4.64
CA ILE A 61 -17.24 -1.91 -4.27
C ILE A 61 -16.91 -2.34 -2.84
N LEU A 62 -15.62 -2.45 -2.51
CA LEU A 62 -15.17 -2.84 -1.17
C LEU A 62 -15.56 -1.80 -0.12
N GLY A 63 -15.53 -0.50 -0.47
CA GLY A 63 -15.99 0.58 0.40
C GLY A 63 -17.48 0.49 0.70
N LYS A 64 -18.30 0.26 -0.34
CA LYS A 64 -19.75 0.02 -0.20
C LYS A 64 -20.04 -1.26 0.60
N ALA A 65 -19.31 -2.33 0.34
CA ALA A 65 -19.48 -3.62 1.02
C ALA A 65 -19.03 -3.59 2.49
N ARG A 66 -18.03 -2.77 2.82
CA ARG A 66 -17.56 -2.58 4.19
C ARG A 66 -18.54 -1.75 5.03
N GLY A 67 -19.29 -0.84 4.38
CA GLY A 67 -20.33 -0.04 5.00
C GLY A 67 -19.82 0.97 6.03
N THR A 68 -20.68 1.96 6.30
CA THR A 68 -20.63 3.01 7.34
C THR A 68 -19.99 2.63 8.66
#